data_AF-A0A1V0PYZ9-F1
#
_entry.id   AF-A0A1V0PYZ9-F1
#
_cell.length_a   1.000
_cell.length_b   1.000
_cell.length_c   1.000
_cell.angle_alpha   90.00
_cell.angle_beta   90.00
_cell.angle_gamma   90.00
#
_symmetry.space_group_name_H-M   'P 1'
#
loop_
_entity.id
_entity.type
_entity.pdbx_description
1 polymer ?
#
loop_
_entity_poly.entity_id
_entity_poly.type
_entity_poly.pdbx_seq_one_letter_code
_entity_poly.pdbx_strand_id
1 'polypeptide(L)'
;MKDEFNNKKPYPSPFCLRLTFEERARLERDAAGMALGAYVRDCLFGEDAVPRKTRGKFPVKDHEALGRVLAALGGSRLASNVNQLAKAVNTGSLPVTPETEDDLIEACEAIQAMRRDLLDALGKQP
;
A
#
# COMPACT_ATOMS: atom_id res chain seq x y z
N MET A 1 16.60 -45.19 -11.25
CA MET A 1 16.43 -44.54 -9.94
C MET A 1 16.37 -43.04 -10.20
N LYS A 2 15.16 -42.48 -10.16
CA LYS A 2 14.92 -41.04 -10.27
C LYS A 2 15.23 -40.43 -8.90
N ASP A 3 15.96 -39.31 -8.88
CA ASP A 3 15.71 -38.12 -8.05
C ASP A 3 16.87 -37.10 -8.21
N GLU A 4 17.01 -36.57 -9.43
CA GLU A 4 17.70 -35.30 -9.70
C GLU A 4 16.69 -34.15 -9.72
N PHE A 5 15.94 -33.95 -8.64
CA PHE A 5 14.99 -32.83 -8.55
C PHE A 5 15.57 -31.69 -7.71
N ASN A 6 16.13 -30.72 -8.45
CA ASN A 6 15.98 -29.28 -8.20
C ASN A 6 16.67 -28.71 -6.94
N ASN A 7 18.01 -28.73 -6.94
CA ASN A 7 18.83 -27.98 -5.99
C ASN A 7 19.09 -26.53 -6.47
N LYS A 8 18.15 -25.61 -6.25
CA LYS A 8 18.45 -24.16 -6.23
C LYS A 8 17.62 -23.46 -5.15
N LYS A 9 17.94 -23.71 -3.88
CA LYS A 9 17.65 -22.69 -2.86
C LYS A 9 18.68 -21.57 -3.04
N PRO A 10 18.26 -20.31 -3.27
CA PRO A 10 19.21 -19.20 -3.47
C PRO A 10 20.04 -18.87 -2.22
N TYR A 11 19.77 -19.54 -1.08
CA TYR A 11 20.46 -19.32 0.19
C TYR A 11 20.64 -20.64 0.95
N PRO A 12 21.70 -20.75 1.76
CA PRO A 12 21.85 -21.88 2.69
C PRO A 12 20.70 -21.91 3.71
N SER A 13 20.49 -23.08 4.30
CA SER A 13 19.54 -23.26 5.40
C SER A 13 19.82 -22.26 6.54
N PRO A 14 18.78 -21.76 7.24
CA PRO A 14 18.97 -20.82 8.34
C PRO A 14 19.90 -21.37 9.43
N PHE A 15 20.75 -20.50 9.97
CA PHE A 15 21.57 -20.81 11.14
C PHE A 15 20.71 -20.73 12.40
N CYS A 16 20.66 -21.81 13.17
CA CYS A 16 19.96 -21.87 14.45
C CYS A 16 20.98 -21.81 15.59
N LEU A 17 20.81 -20.84 16.49
CA LEU A 17 21.61 -20.69 17.71
C LEU A 17 20.74 -21.02 18.92
N ARG A 18 21.16 -21.96 19.76
CA ARG A 18 20.49 -22.23 21.04
C ARG A 18 20.93 -21.17 22.04
N LEU A 19 19.94 -20.53 22.67
CA LEU A 19 20.16 -19.51 23.70
C LEU A 19 19.44 -19.94 24.97
N THR A 20 20.07 -19.69 26.10
CA THR A 20 19.39 -19.66 27.40
C THR A 20 18.43 -18.47 27.47
N PHE A 21 17.53 -18.48 28.47
CA PHE A 21 16.60 -17.37 28.68
C PHE A 21 17.33 -16.04 28.92
N GLU A 22 18.39 -16.07 29.73
CA GLU A 22 19.17 -14.89 30.09
C GLU A 22 19.92 -14.29 28.89
N GLU A 23 20.53 -15.14 28.07
CA GLU A 23 21.23 -14.72 26.85
C GLU A 23 20.26 -14.08 25.85
N ARG A 24 19.07 -14.68 25.68
CA ARG A 24 18.04 -14.11 24.81
C ARG A 24 17.54 -12.77 25.32
N ALA A 25 17.25 -12.67 26.62
CA ALA A 25 16.79 -11.42 27.22
C ALA A 25 17.84 -10.29 27.14
N ARG A 26 19.13 -10.64 27.20
CA ARG A 26 20.21 -9.68 26.97
C ARG A 26 20.21 -9.19 25.51
N LEU A 27 20.16 -10.10 24.55
CA LEU A 27 20.14 -9.73 23.12
C LEU A 27 18.90 -8.90 22.75
N GLU A 28 17.73 -9.19 23.33
CA GLU A 28 16.51 -8.41 23.09
C GLU A 28 16.60 -6.99 23.67
N ARG A 29 17.29 -6.81 24.82
CA ARG A 29 17.58 -5.47 25.36
C ARG A 29 18.56 -4.70 24.50
N ASP A 30 19.67 -5.34 24.13
CA ASP A 30 20.73 -4.69 23.36
C ASP A 30 20.25 -4.34 21.93
N ALA A 31 19.30 -5.11 21.38
CA ALA A 31 18.70 -4.85 20.07
C ALA A 31 17.90 -3.53 19.99
N ALA A 32 17.53 -2.91 21.12
CA ALA A 32 16.92 -1.58 21.19
C ALA A 32 15.76 -1.32 20.18
N GLY A 33 14.91 -2.33 19.94
CA GLY A 33 13.77 -2.25 19.01
C GLY A 33 14.05 -2.72 17.57
N MET A 34 15.28 -3.11 17.24
CA MET A 34 15.59 -3.86 16.03
C MET A 34 15.10 -5.31 16.12
N ALA A 35 14.82 -5.93 14.97
CA ALA A 35 14.55 -7.36 14.94
C ALA A 35 15.80 -8.14 15.39
N LEU A 36 15.63 -9.13 16.27
CA LEU A 36 16.75 -9.87 16.87
C LEU A 36 17.74 -10.43 15.83
N GLY A 37 17.23 -10.98 14.72
CA GLY A 37 18.08 -11.50 13.64
C GLY A 37 18.78 -10.43 12.78
N ALA A 38 18.30 -9.18 12.81
CA ALA A 38 18.99 -8.04 12.21
C ALA A 38 20.11 -7.57 13.15
N TYR A 39 19.81 -7.43 14.44
CA TYR A 39 20.79 -7.07 15.47
C TYR A 39 21.94 -8.09 15.54
N VAL A 40 21.65 -9.39 15.62
CA VAL A 40 22.68 -10.45 15.64
C VAL A 40 23.57 -10.40 14.39
N ARG A 41 23.01 -10.04 13.23
CA ARG A 41 23.78 -9.92 11.99
C ARG A 41 24.67 -8.69 11.99
N ASP A 42 24.15 -7.57 12.48
CA ASP A 42 24.90 -6.33 12.65
C ASP A 42 26.10 -6.54 13.57
N CYS A 43 25.92 -7.25 14.69
CA CYS A 43 27.04 -7.62 15.56
C CYS A 43 28.08 -8.53 14.89
N LEU A 44 27.67 -9.41 13.97
CA LEU A 44 28.55 -10.40 13.34
C LEU A 44 29.26 -9.89 12.09
N PHE A 45 28.62 -9.01 11.31
CA PHE A 45 29.08 -8.59 10.00
C PHE A 45 29.22 -7.07 9.86
N GLY A 46 28.81 -6.29 10.87
CA GLY A 46 28.99 -4.84 10.92
C GLY A 46 28.47 -4.11 9.68
N GLU A 47 29.25 -3.14 9.19
CA GLU A 47 28.94 -2.33 8.01
C GLU A 47 28.87 -3.13 6.70
N ASP A 48 29.47 -4.33 6.66
CA ASP A 48 29.43 -5.23 5.51
C ASP A 48 28.14 -6.08 5.44
N ALA A 49 27.26 -5.94 6.43
CA ALA A 49 25.97 -6.64 6.44
C ALA A 49 25.02 -6.07 5.37
N VAL A 50 24.91 -6.75 4.22
CA VAL A 50 23.95 -6.36 3.17
C VAL A 50 22.53 -6.23 3.77
N PRO A 51 21.88 -5.06 3.68
CA PRO A 51 20.53 -4.87 4.20
C PRO A 51 19.57 -5.84 3.52
N ARG A 52 18.83 -6.62 4.32
CA ARG A 52 17.72 -7.40 3.76
C ARG A 52 16.67 -6.43 3.25
N LYS A 53 16.10 -6.68 2.07
CA LYS A 53 14.87 -6.03 1.62
C LYS A 53 13.78 -6.33 2.66
N THR A 54 13.56 -5.40 3.59
CA THR A 54 12.38 -5.44 4.45
C THR A 54 11.20 -5.10 3.57
N ARG A 55 10.17 -5.94 3.58
CA ARG A 55 8.85 -5.55 3.07
C ARG A 55 8.46 -4.29 3.85
N GLY A 56 8.37 -3.16 3.15
CA GLY A 56 8.24 -1.83 3.77
C GLY A 56 7.15 -1.81 4.83
N LYS A 57 7.46 -1.22 6.00
CA LYS A 57 6.49 -0.96 7.07
C LYS A 57 5.57 0.18 6.63
N PHE A 58 4.72 -0.04 5.63
CA PHE A 58 3.59 0.85 5.42
C PHE A 58 2.44 0.39 6.34
N PRO A 59 1.81 1.31 7.10
CA PRO A 59 0.78 0.94 8.05
C PRO A 59 -0.39 0.30 7.30
N VAL A 60 -0.68 -0.96 7.63
CA VAL A 60 -1.82 -1.72 7.10
C VAL A 60 -3.16 -0.97 7.33
N LYS A 61 -3.22 -0.12 8.36
CA LYS A 61 -4.39 0.73 8.68
C LYS A 61 -4.66 1.84 7.67
N ASP A 62 -3.63 2.50 7.15
CA ASP A 62 -3.81 3.61 6.21
C ASP A 62 -4.31 3.09 4.86
N HIS A 63 -3.80 1.95 4.41
CA HIS A 63 -4.29 1.29 3.19
C HIS A 63 -5.75 0.81 3.30
N GLU A 64 -6.19 0.34 4.49
CA GLU A 64 -7.58 -0.08 4.69
C GLU A 64 -8.53 1.14 4.68
N ALA A 65 -8.15 2.23 5.36
CA ALA A 65 -8.91 3.48 5.35
C ALA A 65 -8.98 4.09 3.93
N LEU A 66 -7.86 4.17 3.23
CA LEU A 66 -7.79 4.64 1.83
C LEU A 66 -8.60 3.72 0.90
N GLY A 67 -8.52 2.40 1.09
CA GLY A 67 -9.30 1.43 0.34
C GLY A 67 -10.81 1.60 0.53
N ARG A 68 -11.27 1.88 1.77
CA ARG A 68 -12.68 2.19 2.06
C ARG A 68 -13.14 3.46 1.36
N VAL A 69 -12.33 4.52 1.38
CA VAL A 69 -12.65 5.77 0.69
C VAL A 69 -12.72 5.55 -0.82
N LEU A 70 -11.76 4.83 -1.41
CA LEU A 70 -11.78 4.50 -2.84
C LEU A 70 -12.99 3.64 -3.23
N ALA A 71 -13.38 2.67 -2.40
CA ALA A 71 -14.56 1.84 -2.62
C ALA A 71 -15.85 2.67 -2.52
N ALA A 72 -15.96 3.57 -1.55
CA ALA A 72 -17.09 4.49 -1.42
C ALA A 72 -17.18 5.44 -2.63
N LEU A 73 -16.04 5.92 -3.12
CA LEU A 73 -15.97 6.73 -4.34
C LEU A 73 -16.40 5.93 -5.58
N GLY A 74 -15.93 4.70 -5.75
CA GLY A 74 -16.39 3.82 -6.83
C GLY A 74 -17.89 3.48 -6.74
N GLY A 75 -18.42 3.37 -5.52
CA GLY A 75 -19.83 3.10 -5.24
C GLY A 75 -20.75 4.32 -5.35
N SER A 76 -20.21 5.54 -5.41
CA SER A 76 -20.97 6.81 -5.33
C SER A 76 -21.88 7.11 -6.54
N ARG A 77 -22.04 6.16 -7.48
CA ARG A 77 -22.93 6.25 -8.66
C ARG A 77 -22.71 7.52 -9.50
N LEU A 78 -21.55 8.17 -9.41
CA LEU A 78 -21.27 9.43 -10.11
C LEU A 78 -21.54 9.34 -11.61
N ALA A 79 -21.13 8.26 -12.27
CA ALA A 79 -21.41 8.04 -13.69
C ALA A 79 -22.92 8.01 -14.01
N SER A 80 -23.73 7.41 -13.12
CA SER A 80 -25.19 7.39 -13.28
C SER A 80 -25.80 8.77 -13.09
N ASN A 81 -25.31 9.54 -12.10
CA ASN A 81 -25.80 10.89 -11.82
C ASN A 81 -25.43 11.86 -12.96
N VAL A 82 -24.21 11.77 -13.49
CA VAL A 82 -23.76 12.53 -14.67
C VAL A 82 -24.63 12.21 -15.88
N ASN A 83 -24.97 10.94 -16.10
CA ASN A 83 -25.84 10.54 -17.19
C ASN A 83 -27.28 11.06 -17.02
N GLN A 84 -27.78 11.16 -15.78
CA GLN A 84 -29.08 11.77 -15.50
C GLN A 84 -29.07 13.28 -15.75
N LEU A 85 -28.00 13.97 -15.35
CA LEU A 85 -27.80 15.38 -15.67
C LEU A 85 -27.77 15.59 -17.19
N ALA A 86 -26.92 14.86 -17.93
CA ALA A 86 -26.86 14.95 -19.39
C ALA A 86 -28.22 14.71 -20.06
N LYS A 87 -29.01 13.79 -19.53
CA LYS A 87 -30.38 13.54 -20.01
C LYS A 87 -31.30 14.73 -19.70
N ALA A 88 -31.26 15.30 -18.50
CA ALA A 88 -32.08 16.44 -18.10
C ALA A 88 -31.75 17.71 -18.90
N VAL A 89 -30.46 17.92 -19.24
CA VAL A 89 -30.01 18.98 -20.15
C VAL A 89 -30.56 18.78 -21.55
N ASN A 90 -30.38 17.58 -22.13
CA ASN A 90 -30.85 17.28 -23.48
C ASN A 90 -32.38 17.35 -23.64
N THR A 91 -33.13 17.06 -22.57
CA THR A 91 -34.60 17.19 -22.59
C THR A 91 -35.08 18.61 -22.25
N GLY A 92 -34.17 19.57 -22.03
CA GLY A 92 -34.50 20.94 -21.66
C GLY A 92 -35.14 21.09 -20.27
N SER A 93 -35.05 20.06 -19.43
CA SER A 93 -35.64 20.05 -18.08
C SER A 93 -34.72 20.67 -17.03
N LEU A 94 -33.44 20.83 -17.35
CA LEU A 94 -32.44 21.49 -16.51
C LEU A 94 -31.88 22.69 -17.29
N PRO A 95 -32.18 23.93 -16.88
CA PRO A 95 -31.51 25.10 -17.45
C PRO A 95 -30.07 25.12 -16.95
N VAL A 96 -29.12 24.82 -17.84
CA VAL A 96 -27.69 24.94 -17.55
C VAL A 96 -27.27 26.34 -17.98
N THR A 97 -26.93 27.17 -17.00
CA THR A 97 -26.24 28.43 -17.26
C THR A 97 -24.75 28.15 -17.44
N PRO A 98 -24.00 29.03 -18.11
CA PRO A 98 -22.55 28.90 -18.21
C PRO A 98 -21.88 28.71 -16.84
N GLU A 99 -22.35 29.42 -15.79
CA GLU A 99 -21.80 29.24 -14.44
C GLU A 99 -22.02 27.81 -13.91
N THR A 100 -23.20 27.22 -14.13
CA THR A 100 -23.47 25.84 -13.71
C THR A 100 -22.69 24.81 -14.52
N GLU A 101 -22.32 25.10 -15.77
CA GLU A 101 -21.46 24.24 -16.57
C GLU A 101 -20.03 24.25 -16.03
N ASP A 102 -19.51 25.44 -15.71
CA ASP A 102 -18.19 25.64 -15.11
C ASP A 102 -18.08 24.92 -13.74
N ASP A 103 -19.08 25.11 -12.87
CA ASP A 103 -19.15 24.45 -11.56
C ASP A 103 -19.13 22.91 -11.68
N LEU A 104 -19.79 22.36 -12.71
CA LEU A 104 -19.83 20.91 -12.96
C LEU A 104 -18.49 20.37 -13.47
N ILE A 105 -17.81 21.13 -14.34
CA ILE A 105 -16.47 20.77 -14.83
C ILE A 105 -15.49 20.78 -13.65
N GLU A 106 -15.49 21.84 -12.83
CA GLU A 106 -14.63 21.95 -11.65
C GLU A 106 -14.85 20.78 -10.68
N ALA A 107 -16.11 20.45 -10.40
CA ALA A 107 -16.46 19.30 -9.55
C ALA A 107 -15.93 17.97 -10.12
N CYS A 108 -16.02 17.77 -11.43
CA CYS A 108 -15.50 16.56 -12.08
C CYS A 108 -13.97 16.47 -12.01
N GLU A 109 -13.27 17.59 -12.19
CA GLU A 109 -11.81 17.67 -12.06
C GLU A 109 -11.36 17.38 -10.62
N ALA A 110 -12.04 17.95 -9.62
CA ALA A 110 -11.77 17.69 -8.21
C ALA A 110 -11.94 16.19 -7.85
N ILE A 111 -12.99 15.54 -8.37
CA ILE A 111 -13.21 14.10 -8.18
C ILE A 111 -12.10 13.26 -8.83
N GLN A 112 -11.66 13.62 -10.04
CA GLN A 112 -10.56 12.93 -10.71
C GLN A 112 -9.24 13.11 -9.97
N ALA A 113 -8.97 14.30 -9.43
CA ALA A 113 -7.81 14.56 -8.58
C ALA A 113 -7.84 13.67 -7.32
N MET A 114 -8.94 13.68 -6.56
CA MET A 114 -9.10 12.80 -5.40
C MET A 114 -8.92 11.32 -5.73
N ARG A 115 -9.46 10.85 -6.87
CA ARG A 115 -9.26 9.45 -7.31
C ARG A 115 -7.79 9.13 -7.55
N ARG A 116 -7.04 10.02 -8.22
CA ARG A 116 -5.61 9.83 -8.50
C ARG A 116 -4.81 9.77 -7.21
N ASP A 117 -5.01 10.73 -6.30
CA ASP A 117 -4.31 10.77 -5.02
C ASP A 117 -4.53 9.51 -4.19
N LEU A 118 -5.76 8.97 -4.20
CA LEU A 118 -6.09 7.72 -3.51
C LEU A 118 -5.41 6.49 -4.16
N LEU A 119 -5.31 6.45 -5.49
CA LEU A 119 -4.65 5.34 -6.19
C LEU A 119 -3.13 5.37 -5.97
N ASP A 120 -2.52 6.55 -6.01
CA ASP A 120 -1.10 6.76 -5.73
C ASP A 120 -0.77 6.38 -4.28
N ALA A 121 -1.59 6.80 -3.32
CA ALA A 121 -1.42 6.43 -1.91
C ALA A 121 -1.56 4.91 -1.67
N LEU A 122 -2.29 4.19 -2.52
CA LEU A 122 -2.44 2.73 -2.48
C LEU A 122 -1.39 1.98 -3.30
N GLY A 123 -0.51 2.67 -4.02
CA GLY A 123 0.48 2.07 -4.92
C GLY A 123 -0.15 1.32 -6.10
N LYS A 124 -1.32 1.76 -6.56
CA LYS A 124 -2.02 1.21 -7.74
C LYS A 124 -1.84 2.18 -8.91
N GLN A 125 -1.48 1.67 -10.07
CA GLN A 125 -1.46 2.49 -11.29
C GLN A 125 -2.91 2.82 -11.74
N PRO A 126 -3.13 4.01 -12.33
CA PRO A 126 -4.46 4.54 -12.67
C PRO A 126 -5.28 3.69 -13.64
#